data_AF-A0A6G6YWB4-F1
#
_entry.id   AF-A0A6G6YWB4-F1
#
_cell.length_a   1.000
_cell.length_b   1.000
_cell.length_c   1.000
_cell.angle_alpha   90.00
_cell.angle_beta   90.00
_cell.angle_gamma   90.00
#
_symmetry.space_group_name_H-M   'P 1'
#
loop_
_entity.id
_entity.type
_entity.pdbx_description
1 polymer ?
#
loop_
_entity_poly.entity_id
_entity_poly.type
_entity_poly.pdbx_seq_one_letter_code
_entity_poly.pdbx_strand_id
1 'polypeptide(L)'
;MKEFSLLGFIAELGAIERDLHALPPMVIEQACKVVQKKAKGMIGKGHDIWPDLTPSTIHDKEAHGFPVPKPLLRTGELRDSIEYTVSGHEGAVGTDDPRGPWFEFGTLKMPPRPFLVPAAQASEDKIHRMAGAAYVSVLAGHGRHARDARELLHALHMVGHAIEEKIDDLFDDDAE
;
A
#
# COMPACT_ATOMS: atom_id res chain seq x y z
N MET A 1 -16.11 25.82 0.09
CA MET A 1 -15.07 26.24 -0.88
C MET A 1 -13.87 26.66 -0.04
N LYS A 2 -12.65 26.19 -0.33
CA LYS A 2 -11.46 26.69 0.39
C LYS A 2 -11.14 28.07 -0.18
N GLU A 3 -11.04 29.07 0.69
CA GLU A 3 -10.58 30.41 0.31
C GLU A 3 -9.11 30.54 0.70
N PHE A 4 -8.31 31.10 -0.19
CA PHE A 4 -6.87 31.27 0.01
C PHE A 4 -6.48 32.71 -0.28
N SER A 5 -5.56 33.24 0.53
CA SER A 5 -4.71 34.33 0.09
C SER A 5 -3.74 33.82 -0.98
N LEU A 6 -3.14 34.71 -1.78
CA LEU A 6 -2.13 34.32 -2.76
C LEU A 6 -0.98 33.53 -2.11
N LEU A 7 -0.51 33.98 -0.94
CA LEU A 7 0.53 33.31 -0.18
C LEU A 7 0.08 31.93 0.31
N GLY A 8 -1.14 31.82 0.84
CA GLY A 8 -1.72 30.56 1.28
C GLY A 8 -1.89 29.56 0.14
N PHE A 9 -2.25 30.04 -1.06
CA PHE A 9 -2.35 29.21 -2.25
C PHE A 9 -0.99 28.68 -2.71
N ILE A 10 0.05 29.53 -2.76
CA ILE A 10 1.42 29.11 -3.09
C ILE A 10 1.93 28.07 -2.10
N ALA A 11 1.69 28.27 -0.80
CA ALA A 11 2.08 27.32 0.23
C ALA A 11 1.36 25.96 0.09
N GLU A 12 0.06 25.95 -0.20
CA GLU A 12 -0.71 24.73 -0.44
C GLU A 12 -0.18 23.97 -1.67
N LEU A 13 0.10 24.67 -2.78
CA LEU A 13 0.66 24.05 -3.99
C LEU A 13 2.01 23.37 -3.73
N GLY A 14 2.93 24.07 -3.06
CA GLY A 14 4.24 23.51 -2.72
C GLY A 14 4.18 22.36 -1.70
N ALA A 15 3.10 22.29 -0.91
CA ALA A 15 2.84 21.15 -0.04
C ALA A 15 2.28 19.95 -0.81
N ILE A 16 1.35 20.18 -1.74
CA ILE A 16 0.80 19.14 -2.63
C ILE A 16 1.91 18.52 -3.47
N GLU A 17 2.82 19.31 -4.04
CA GLU A 17 3.94 18.81 -4.83
C GLU A 17 4.84 17.86 -4.02
N ARG A 18 5.17 18.24 -2.78
CA ARG A 18 5.96 17.39 -1.86
C ARG A 18 5.22 16.10 -1.50
N ASP A 19 3.92 16.18 -1.21
CA ASP A 19 3.10 15.01 -0.93
C ASP A 19 3.01 14.07 -2.15
N LEU A 20 2.88 14.61 -3.37
CA LEU A 20 2.89 13.82 -4.62
C LEU A 20 4.24 13.14 -4.87
N HIS A 21 5.36 13.76 -4.47
CA HIS A 21 6.67 13.12 -4.56
C HIS A 21 6.86 11.99 -3.54
N ALA A 22 6.29 12.12 -2.35
CA ALA A 22 6.41 11.12 -1.28
C ALA A 22 5.41 9.95 -1.41
N LEU A 23 4.29 10.16 -2.11
CA LEU A 23 3.19 9.20 -2.18
C LEU A 23 3.51 7.88 -2.91
N PRO A 24 4.22 7.85 -4.07
CA PRO A 24 4.40 6.65 -4.86
C PRO A 24 4.98 5.44 -4.10
N PRO A 25 6.11 5.54 -3.35
CA PRO A 25 6.64 4.39 -2.63
C PRO A 25 5.65 3.83 -1.59
N MET A 26 4.83 4.69 -0.97
CA MET A 26 3.80 4.25 -0.02
C MET A 26 2.68 3.47 -0.71
N VAL A 27 2.23 3.93 -1.88
CA VAL A 27 1.20 3.25 -2.68
C VAL A 27 1.71 1.91 -3.19
N ILE A 28 2.96 1.86 -3.68
CA ILE A 28 3.59 0.63 -4.16
C ILE A 28 3.75 -0.38 -3.02
N GLU A 29 4.22 0.06 -1.84
CA GLU A 29 4.33 -0.83 -0.69
C GLU A 29 2.98 -1.43 -0.29
N GLN A 30 1.93 -0.60 -0.26
CA GLN A 30 0.61 -1.09 0.08
C GLN A 30 0.04 -2.02 -0.99
N ALA A 31 0.32 -1.76 -2.27
CA ALA A 31 -0.04 -2.67 -3.36
C ALA A 31 0.65 -4.03 -3.20
N CYS A 32 1.95 -4.03 -2.90
CA CYS A 32 2.71 -5.26 -2.63
C CYS A 32 2.13 -6.05 -1.47
N LYS A 33 1.77 -5.39 -0.35
CA LYS A 33 1.11 -6.03 0.80
C LYS A 33 -0.23 -6.68 0.44
N VAL A 34 -1.02 -6.03 -0.42
CA VAL A 34 -2.29 -6.59 -0.90
C VAL A 34 -2.05 -7.87 -1.70
N VAL A 35 -1.12 -7.84 -2.66
CA VAL A 35 -0.77 -9.00 -3.49
C VAL A 35 -0.18 -10.12 -2.64
N GLN A 36 0.78 -9.82 -1.76
CA GLN A 36 1.39 -10.77 -0.83
C GLN A 36 0.32 -11.48 0.01
N LYS A 37 -0.60 -10.71 0.62
CA LYS A 37 -1.69 -11.27 1.42
C LYS A 37 -2.59 -12.19 0.59
N LYS A 38 -2.89 -11.80 -0.65
CA LYS A 38 -3.72 -12.60 -1.56
C LYS A 38 -3.01 -13.90 -1.94
N ALA A 39 -1.74 -13.83 -2.34
CA ALA A 39 -0.90 -14.98 -2.68
C ALA A 39 -0.77 -15.96 -1.50
N LYS A 40 -0.46 -15.46 -0.29
CA LYS A 40 -0.45 -16.27 0.95
C LYS A 40 -1.81 -16.94 1.21
N GLY A 41 -2.89 -16.24 0.91
CA GLY A 41 -4.25 -16.73 1.07
C GLY A 41 -4.68 -17.80 0.06
N MET A 42 -3.94 -17.99 -1.03
CA MET A 42 -4.19 -19.04 -2.02
C MET A 42 -3.63 -20.40 -1.57
N ILE A 43 -2.55 -20.41 -0.79
CA ILE A 43 -1.90 -21.63 -0.31
C ILE A 43 -2.86 -22.43 0.59
N GLY A 44 -3.04 -23.72 0.30
CA GLY A 44 -3.92 -24.61 1.05
C GLY A 44 -5.40 -24.50 0.70
N LYS A 45 -5.78 -23.75 -0.34
CA LYS A 45 -7.16 -23.67 -0.83
C LYS A 45 -7.24 -24.21 -2.26
N GLY A 46 -8.33 -24.91 -2.58
CA GLY A 46 -8.64 -25.22 -3.98
C GLY A 46 -9.03 -23.95 -4.73
N HIS A 47 -8.69 -23.88 -6.02
CA HIS A 47 -9.08 -22.80 -6.92
C HIS A 47 -9.50 -23.41 -8.25
N ASP A 48 -10.48 -22.81 -8.90
CA ASP A 48 -11.07 -23.33 -10.15
C ASP A 48 -10.06 -23.44 -11.30
N ILE A 49 -9.00 -22.63 -11.25
CA ILE A 49 -7.90 -22.64 -12.24
C ILE A 49 -6.89 -23.77 -12.02
N TRP A 50 -6.97 -24.49 -10.90
CA TRP A 50 -6.03 -25.55 -10.55
C TRP A 50 -6.65 -26.92 -10.81
N PRO A 51 -5.89 -27.85 -11.44
CA PRO A 51 -6.31 -29.24 -11.46
C PRO A 51 -6.35 -29.81 -10.04
N ASP A 52 -7.33 -30.68 -9.81
CA ASP A 52 -7.44 -31.46 -8.58
C ASP A 52 -6.14 -32.21 -8.26
N LEU A 53 -5.93 -32.47 -6.97
CA LEU A 53 -4.82 -33.30 -6.53
C LEU A 53 -5.06 -34.74 -6.97
N THR A 54 -4.02 -35.39 -7.49
CA THR A 54 -4.13 -36.81 -7.83
C THR A 54 -4.37 -37.64 -6.56
N PRO A 55 -5.10 -38.77 -6.65
CA PRO A 55 -5.29 -39.66 -5.50
C PRO A 55 -3.96 -40.10 -4.86
N SER A 56 -2.92 -40.31 -5.67
CA SER A 56 -1.57 -40.63 -5.17
C SER A 56 -0.96 -39.52 -4.32
N THR A 57 -1.17 -38.25 -4.70
CA THR A 57 -0.68 -37.10 -3.93
C THR A 57 -1.43 -36.94 -2.61
N ILE A 58 -2.74 -37.22 -2.61
CA ILE A 58 -3.56 -37.21 -1.39
C ILE A 58 -3.09 -38.30 -0.44
N HIS A 59 -2.91 -39.53 -0.93
CA HIS A 59 -2.44 -40.65 -0.13
C HIS A 59 -1.03 -40.42 0.44
N ASP A 60 -0.10 -39.87 -0.36
CA ASP A 60 1.23 -39.47 0.11
C ASP A 60 1.14 -38.46 1.26
N LYS A 61 0.29 -37.44 1.11
CA LYS A 61 0.09 -36.43 2.15
C LYS A 61 -0.50 -37.03 3.43
N GLU A 62 -1.52 -37.86 3.32
CA GLU A 62 -2.13 -38.55 4.48
C GLU A 62 -1.12 -39.44 5.20
N ALA A 63 -0.35 -40.24 4.45
CA ALA A 63 0.66 -41.14 5.02
C ALA A 63 1.76 -40.39 5.79
N HIS A 64 2.05 -39.14 5.40
CA HIS A 64 3.02 -38.27 6.07
C HIS A 64 2.37 -37.29 7.06
N GLY A 65 1.08 -37.42 7.37
CA GLY A 65 0.37 -36.57 8.34
C GLY A 65 0.17 -35.12 7.89
N PHE A 66 0.22 -34.84 6.59
CA PHE A 66 -0.04 -33.52 6.04
C PHE A 66 -1.53 -33.26 5.79
N PRO A 67 -1.99 -32.00 5.86
CA PRO A 67 -3.37 -31.66 5.58
C PRO A 67 -3.84 -32.03 4.16
N VAL A 68 -5.01 -32.65 4.06
CA VAL A 68 -5.66 -33.03 2.78
C VAL A 68 -7.13 -32.58 2.73
N PRO A 69 -7.69 -32.26 1.55
CA PRO A 69 -7.00 -31.91 0.31
C PRO A 69 -6.57 -30.44 0.37
N LYS A 70 -5.32 -30.16 0.78
CA LYS A 70 -4.77 -28.80 0.87
C LYS A 70 -3.64 -28.62 -0.16
N PRO A 71 -3.94 -28.11 -1.38
CA PRO A 71 -2.91 -27.91 -2.40
C PRO A 71 -1.85 -26.92 -1.92
N LEU A 72 -0.60 -27.14 -2.32
CA LEU A 72 0.57 -26.31 -1.97
C LEU A 72 0.89 -26.20 -0.46
N LEU A 73 0.07 -26.77 0.42
CA LEU A 73 0.26 -26.73 1.86
C LEU A 73 0.80 -28.07 2.38
N ARG A 74 2.04 -28.08 2.87
CA ARG A 74 2.60 -29.16 3.71
C ARG A 74 2.83 -28.64 5.12
N THR A 75 3.91 -27.89 5.31
CA THR A 75 4.31 -27.28 6.59
C THR A 75 3.87 -25.81 6.72
N GLY A 76 3.68 -25.13 5.59
CA GLY A 76 3.40 -23.69 5.55
C GLY A 76 4.59 -22.84 5.12
N GLU A 77 5.79 -23.41 5.04
CA GLU A 77 7.01 -22.72 4.59
C GLU A 77 6.83 -21.91 3.31
N LEU A 78 6.25 -22.51 2.26
CA LEU A 78 6.00 -21.82 0.99
C LEU A 78 5.13 -20.58 1.17
N ARG A 79 4.12 -20.64 2.05
CA ARG A 79 3.27 -19.49 2.31
C ARG A 79 4.06 -18.42 3.04
N ASP A 80 4.87 -18.83 4.00
CA ASP A 80 5.56 -17.91 4.90
C ASP A 80 6.74 -17.23 4.18
N SER A 81 7.36 -17.89 3.19
CA SER A 81 8.41 -17.36 2.31
C SER A 81 7.94 -16.37 1.25
N ILE A 82 6.63 -16.11 1.11
CA ILE A 82 6.14 -15.11 0.17
C ILE A 82 6.41 -13.72 0.76
N GLU A 83 7.31 -12.97 0.14
CA GLU A 83 7.75 -11.66 0.59
C GLU A 83 7.58 -10.61 -0.51
N TYR A 84 7.85 -9.35 -0.15
CA TYR A 84 7.85 -8.25 -1.10
C TYR A 84 9.04 -7.33 -0.87
N THR A 85 9.48 -6.67 -1.94
CA THR A 85 10.51 -5.63 -1.91
C THR A 85 9.99 -4.39 -2.61
N VAL A 86 10.37 -3.21 -2.12
CA VAL A 86 10.00 -1.92 -2.72
C VAL A 86 11.25 -1.09 -2.96
N SER A 87 11.35 -0.50 -4.14
CA SER A 87 12.43 0.40 -4.53
C SER A 87 11.85 1.56 -5.35
N GLY A 88 11.71 2.73 -4.72
CA GLY A 88 11.17 3.92 -5.37
C GLY A 88 9.75 3.71 -5.92
N HIS A 89 9.64 3.68 -7.24
CA HIS A 89 8.37 3.51 -7.97
C HIS A 89 8.07 2.06 -8.36
N GLU A 90 8.89 1.11 -7.90
CA GLU A 90 8.79 -0.29 -8.26
C GLU A 90 8.64 -1.16 -7.02
N GLY A 91 7.90 -2.26 -7.18
CA GLY A 91 7.72 -3.26 -6.14
C GLY A 91 7.63 -4.65 -6.74
N ALA A 92 8.15 -5.63 -6.04
CA ALA A 92 8.11 -7.04 -6.43
C ALA A 92 7.52 -7.87 -5.29
N VAL A 93 6.75 -8.90 -5.64
CA VAL A 93 6.22 -9.90 -4.70
C VAL A 93 6.61 -11.27 -5.22
N GLY A 94 7.23 -12.08 -4.38
CA GLY A 94 7.81 -13.35 -4.80
C GLY A 94 8.05 -14.29 -3.62
N THR A 95 8.74 -15.39 -3.89
CA THR A 95 9.15 -16.36 -2.87
C THR A 95 10.57 -16.82 -3.13
N ASP A 96 11.35 -16.95 -2.07
CA ASP A 96 12.71 -17.53 -2.13
C ASP A 96 12.70 -19.05 -1.96
N ASP A 97 11.51 -19.66 -1.78
CA ASP A 97 11.36 -21.10 -1.78
C ASP A 97 11.69 -21.66 -3.19
N PRO A 98 12.68 -22.55 -3.34
CA PRO A 98 13.09 -23.07 -4.64
C PRO A 98 11.98 -23.87 -5.35
N ARG A 99 10.94 -24.29 -4.62
CA ARG A 99 9.75 -24.96 -5.17
C ARG A 99 8.78 -23.98 -5.82
N GLY A 100 8.87 -22.68 -5.51
CA GLY A 100 7.98 -21.64 -6.03
C GLY A 100 7.80 -21.69 -7.54
N PRO A 101 8.88 -21.67 -8.34
CA PRO A 101 8.80 -21.79 -9.79
C PRO A 101 8.14 -23.09 -10.27
N TRP A 102 8.35 -24.21 -9.57
CA TRP A 102 7.71 -25.49 -9.93
C TRP A 102 6.20 -25.42 -9.75
N PHE A 103 5.73 -24.75 -8.71
CA PHE A 103 4.29 -24.55 -8.50
C PHE A 103 3.72 -23.53 -9.49
N GLU A 104 4.42 -22.44 -9.75
CA GLU A 104 3.91 -21.36 -10.61
C GLU A 104 3.81 -21.79 -12.08
N PHE A 105 4.83 -22.50 -12.58
CA PHE A 105 4.96 -22.87 -13.99
C PHE A 105 4.70 -24.35 -14.29
N GLY A 106 4.67 -25.18 -13.25
CA GLY A 106 4.58 -26.63 -13.41
C GLY A 106 5.92 -27.28 -13.75
N THR A 107 5.89 -28.60 -13.91
CA THR A 107 7.01 -29.42 -14.34
C THR A 107 6.51 -30.55 -15.24
N LEU A 108 7.41 -31.38 -15.78
CA LEU A 108 7.03 -32.59 -16.52
C LEU A 108 6.10 -33.54 -15.74
N LYS A 109 6.14 -33.51 -14.41
CA LYS A 109 5.39 -34.44 -13.54
C LYS A 109 4.25 -33.78 -12.74
N MET A 110 4.14 -32.46 -12.80
CA MET A 110 3.21 -31.69 -11.96
C MET A 110 2.61 -30.54 -12.77
N PRO A 111 1.27 -30.44 -12.86
CA PRO A 111 0.66 -29.31 -13.55
C PRO A 111 0.88 -28.00 -12.77
N PRO A 112 0.90 -26.85 -13.47
CA PRO A 112 1.01 -25.54 -12.83
C PRO A 112 -0.16 -25.27 -11.89
N ARG A 113 0.15 -24.63 -10.76
CA ARG A 113 -0.79 -24.13 -9.76
C ARG A 113 -0.39 -22.70 -9.39
N PRO A 114 -0.59 -21.74 -10.31
CA PRO A 114 -0.10 -20.39 -10.13
C PRO A 114 -0.82 -19.70 -8.97
N PHE A 115 -0.07 -18.99 -8.15
CA PHE A 115 -0.56 -18.27 -6.97
C PHE A 115 -0.07 -16.82 -6.88
N LEU A 116 0.99 -16.43 -7.59
CA LEU A 116 1.47 -15.04 -7.65
C LEU A 116 0.71 -14.25 -8.71
N VAL A 117 0.66 -14.74 -9.94
CA VAL A 117 0.01 -14.01 -11.05
C VAL A 117 -1.50 -13.83 -10.81
N PRO A 118 -2.27 -14.88 -10.46
CA PRO A 118 -3.69 -14.71 -10.17
C PRO A 118 -3.93 -13.82 -8.95
N ALA A 119 -3.02 -13.81 -7.97
CA ALA A 119 -3.12 -12.92 -6.83
C ALA A 119 -2.92 -11.45 -7.22
N ALA A 120 -1.98 -11.15 -8.12
CA ALA A 120 -1.76 -9.82 -8.66
C ALA A 120 -2.99 -9.34 -9.46
N GLN A 121 -3.44 -10.16 -10.42
CA GLN A 121 -4.61 -9.84 -11.25
C GLN A 121 -5.87 -9.63 -10.39
N ALA A 122 -6.15 -10.53 -9.45
CA ALA A 122 -7.31 -10.40 -8.57
C ALA A 122 -7.22 -9.23 -7.57
N SER A 123 -6.06 -8.56 -7.48
CA SER A 123 -5.85 -7.40 -6.61
C SER A 123 -5.90 -6.07 -7.35
N GLU A 124 -5.89 -6.08 -8.68
CA GLU A 124 -5.76 -4.90 -9.54
C GLU A 124 -6.79 -3.81 -9.21
N ASP A 125 -8.09 -4.14 -9.24
CA ASP A 125 -9.17 -3.19 -8.94
C ASP A 125 -9.05 -2.53 -7.56
N LYS A 126 -8.57 -3.31 -6.57
CA LYS A 126 -8.39 -2.80 -5.21
C LYS A 126 -7.20 -1.84 -5.17
N ILE A 127 -6.12 -2.18 -5.86
CA ILE A 127 -4.91 -1.35 -5.95
C ILE A 127 -5.22 -0.05 -6.68
N HIS A 128 -5.92 -0.09 -7.82
CA HIS A 128 -6.31 1.11 -8.57
C HIS A 128 -7.18 2.05 -7.74
N ARG A 129 -8.22 1.52 -7.06
CA ARG A 129 -9.08 2.35 -6.18
C ARG A 129 -8.30 2.98 -5.04
N MET A 130 -7.43 2.20 -4.39
CA MET A 130 -6.60 2.67 -3.30
C MET A 130 -5.62 3.77 -3.75
N ALA A 131 -4.91 3.54 -4.85
CA ALA A 131 -3.98 4.49 -5.42
C ALA A 131 -4.71 5.78 -5.83
N GLY A 132 -5.79 5.66 -6.61
CA GLY A 132 -6.60 6.80 -7.04
C GLY A 132 -7.13 7.63 -5.87
N ALA A 133 -7.67 6.98 -4.85
CA ALA A 133 -8.14 7.67 -3.64
C ALA A 133 -7.00 8.42 -2.93
N ALA A 134 -5.79 7.85 -2.89
CA ALA A 134 -4.64 8.48 -2.29
C ALA A 134 -4.19 9.73 -3.07
N TYR A 135 -4.10 9.63 -4.41
CA TYR A 135 -3.77 10.77 -5.26
C TYR A 135 -4.81 11.89 -5.18
N VAL A 136 -6.11 11.56 -5.25
CA VAL A 136 -7.20 12.53 -5.11
C VAL A 136 -7.16 13.21 -3.74
N SER A 137 -6.87 12.47 -2.67
CA SER A 137 -6.73 13.02 -1.32
C SER A 137 -5.60 14.06 -1.24
N VAL A 138 -4.43 13.73 -1.80
CA VAL A 138 -3.29 14.66 -1.86
C VAL A 138 -3.62 15.90 -2.69
N LEU A 139 -4.20 15.74 -3.89
CA LEU A 139 -4.59 16.86 -4.76
C LEU A 139 -5.65 17.76 -4.14
N ALA A 140 -6.52 17.21 -3.29
CA ALA A 140 -7.49 17.98 -2.51
C ALA A 140 -6.86 18.72 -1.29
N GLY A 141 -5.55 18.59 -1.08
CA GLY A 141 -4.82 19.22 0.01
C GLY A 141 -4.97 18.51 1.36
N HIS A 142 -5.29 17.21 1.35
CA HIS A 142 -5.41 16.39 2.57
C HIS A 142 -4.14 15.57 2.86
N GLY A 143 -3.09 15.77 2.06
CA GLY A 143 -1.77 15.19 2.30
C GLY A 143 -1.13 15.68 3.60
N ARG A 144 -0.05 15.02 4.03
CA ARG A 144 0.62 15.29 5.31
C ARG A 144 1.18 16.71 5.31
N HIS A 145 1.95 17.06 4.29
CA HIS A 145 2.62 18.35 4.22
C HIS A 145 1.61 19.49 4.04
N ALA A 146 0.49 19.25 3.37
CA ALA A 146 -0.59 20.23 3.26
C ALA A 146 -1.28 20.52 4.62
N ARG A 147 -1.30 19.57 5.56
CA ARG A 147 -1.75 19.82 6.94
C ARG A 147 -0.73 20.66 7.69
N ASP A 148 0.54 20.27 7.63
CA ASP A 148 1.63 20.97 8.32
C ASP A 148 1.76 22.43 7.88
N ALA A 149 1.62 22.71 6.57
CA ALA A 149 1.63 24.08 6.03
C ALA A 149 0.48 24.94 6.57
N ARG A 150 -0.71 24.33 6.75
CA ARG A 150 -1.88 25.02 7.31
C ARG A 150 -1.71 25.33 8.78
N GLU A 151 -1.17 24.38 9.56
CA GLU A 151 -0.87 24.62 10.97
C GLU A 151 0.16 25.75 11.14
N LEU A 152 1.19 25.78 10.30
CA LEU A 152 2.19 26.84 10.31
C LEU A 152 1.62 28.21 9.92
N LEU A 153 0.83 28.27 8.84
CA LEU A 153 0.16 29.53 8.44
C LEU A 153 -0.81 30.01 9.51
N HIS A 154 -1.54 29.11 10.15
CA HIS A 154 -2.45 29.46 11.24
C HIS A 154 -1.67 30.03 12.44
N ALA A 155 -0.57 29.39 12.84
CA ALA A 155 0.28 29.90 13.91
C ALA A 155 0.86 31.28 13.58
N LEU A 156 1.32 31.49 12.34
CA LEU A 156 1.83 32.80 11.89
C LEU A 156 0.75 33.88 11.90
N HIS A 157 -0.47 33.56 11.50
CA HIS A 157 -1.60 34.49 11.53
C HIS A 157 -1.97 34.88 12.97
N MET A 158 -1.98 33.92 13.90
CA MET A 158 -2.21 34.19 15.33
C MET A 158 -1.14 35.10 15.92
N VAL A 159 0.13 34.88 15.55
CA VAL A 159 1.24 35.75 15.98
C VAL A 159 1.09 37.15 15.38
N GLY A 160 0.72 37.26 14.11
CA GLY A 160 0.47 38.55 13.45
C GLY A 160 -0.59 39.38 14.19
N HIS A 161 -1.74 38.79 14.49
CA HIS A 161 -2.79 39.47 15.25
C HIS A 161 -2.36 39.87 16.65
N ALA A 162 -1.63 39.01 17.36
CA ALA A 162 -1.13 39.34 18.70
C ALA A 162 -0.09 40.47 18.69
N ILE A 163 0.63 40.66 17.57
CA ILE A 163 1.55 41.79 17.38
C ILE A 163 0.77 43.06 17.04
N GLU A 164 -0.24 42.96 16.17
CA GLU A 164 -1.11 44.08 15.77
C GLU A 164 -1.87 44.65 16.98
N GLU A 165 -2.50 43.80 17.79
CA GLU A 165 -3.18 44.19 19.03
C GLU A 165 -2.23 44.93 20.00
N LYS A 166 -1.01 44.41 20.18
CA LYS A 166 -0.01 45.05 21.03
C LYS A 166 0.54 46.35 20.48
N ILE A 167 0.54 46.52 19.16
CA ILE A 167 0.97 47.74 18.50
C ILE A 167 -0.12 48.81 18.68
N ASP A 168 -1.38 48.44 18.45
CA ASP A 168 -2.52 49.34 18.64
C ASP A 168 -2.61 49.80 20.10
N ASP A 169 -2.48 48.88 21.07
CA ASP A 169 -2.40 49.22 22.51
C ASP A 169 -1.26 50.20 22.82
N LEU A 170 -0.11 50.07 22.16
CA LEU A 170 1.06 50.94 22.38
C LEU A 170 0.85 52.35 21.82
N PHE A 171 0.06 52.49 20.75
CA PHE A 171 -0.17 53.75 20.06
C PHE A 171 -1.43 54.48 20.55
N ASP A 172 -2.39 53.78 21.17
CA ASP A 172 -3.54 54.39 21.84
C ASP A 172 -3.18 54.95 23.24
N ASP A 173 -2.17 54.41 23.92
CA ASP A 173 -1.67 54.93 25.22
C ASP A 173 -0.89 56.26 25.11
N ASP A 174 -0.45 56.66 23.90
CA ASP A 174 0.30 57.90 23.64
C ASP A 174 -0.61 59.10 23.25
N ALA A 175 -1.95 58.94 23.34
CA ALA A 175 -2.94 59.93 22.90
C ALA A 175 -3.72 60.68 24.02
N GLU A 176 -3.36 60.52 25.30
CA GLU A 176 -3.86 61.33 26.44
C GLU A 176 -2.86 62.38 26.95
#